data_AF-A0A374EAC3-F1
#
_entry.id   AF-A0A374EAC3-F1
#
_cell.length_a   1.000
_cell.length_b   1.000
_cell.length_c   1.000
_cell.angle_alpha   90.00
_cell.angle_beta   90.00
_cell.angle_gamma   90.00
#
_symmetry.space_group_name_H-M   'P 1'
#
loop_
_entity.id
_entity.type
_entity.pdbx_description
1 polymer ?
#
loop_
_entity_poly.entity_id
_entity_poly.type
_entity_poly.pdbx_seq_one_letter_code
_entity_poly.pdbx_strand_id
1 'polypeptide(L)'
;MKKKHTTPAVVFHLDMIQPTSKKWVIAKGFDGMSYMNRDGKFLPKKEKTFKSQATVNKDYIDYMNKNGVFDTNYSMLTEKQMDTYRDYERQSKSEGCPKYVGYLSFDNQFLVDNGLMIGEVLDRAKLMDIARKGINSLIDKSNKLKNENTYWYAAIHEDTDNIHVHYTLLEYHRLEDRTVTYKGKGQDLLEQDAFKKMKSTVANEIMTKKLTPELTAFKRKNLIPEFSSSIVASKEMIELLKLLPPKPPHSAWQYDNVKVRPYQRRIDMCVDKIISCNEKLQAEFDEYVEKLKMADEQYKRFYGENSDYFEYSNNQLDDFYNRAGNKLLQELAKLQYRLDKNYVKESDFTEMEKAVSKKEEKMAYKEFKEHLSKNELLQAQSCLKKHSRSNDTFAYQLGKLLLDNYDDEENIDNGIKILSKIAEKKDSRCYDKANYRLGKYYEDIGNTEKAEVHLLRSAEDNNVYAMYKLGKAYLKKNKETSNKDDLKKAEHWLKKAADFDDPYAQCSYGMLCFKTERRDKGLYYLEKSAAKGNEFAKMIIQTTVNREEARLRKQNNKRKFRSFSAQQALVRSKRAMNVCWHSVKSLMSEYDYHIKKLQEEYDYENNIVNEMDGYSYSID
;
A
#
# COMPACT_ATOMS: atom_id res chain seq x y z
N MET A 1 9.37 22.43 -26.04
CA MET A 1 8.15 22.91 -25.36
C MET A 1 8.33 22.71 -23.86
N LYS A 2 8.35 23.78 -23.04
CA LYS A 2 8.30 23.63 -21.58
C LYS A 2 6.92 23.03 -21.26
N LYS A 3 6.87 21.85 -20.63
CA LYS A 3 5.61 21.29 -20.11
C LYS A 3 4.99 22.37 -19.21
N LYS A 4 3.84 22.93 -19.61
CA LYS A 4 3.06 23.81 -18.73
C LYS A 4 2.61 22.92 -17.58
N HIS A 5 3.11 23.20 -16.38
CA HIS A 5 2.59 22.57 -15.17
C HIS A 5 1.15 23.03 -14.99
N THR A 6 0.19 22.11 -14.94
CA THR A 6 -1.20 22.46 -14.65
C THR A 6 -1.34 22.72 -13.15
N THR A 7 -1.83 23.90 -12.79
CA THR A 7 -2.16 24.28 -11.41
C THR A 7 -3.35 23.42 -10.93
N PRO A 8 -3.35 22.93 -9.67
CA PRO A 8 -4.51 22.23 -9.12
C PRO A 8 -5.78 23.09 -9.19
N ALA A 9 -6.93 22.47 -9.42
CA ALA A 9 -8.22 23.17 -9.42
C ALA A 9 -8.64 23.63 -8.03
N VAL A 10 -8.12 23.00 -6.96
CA VAL A 10 -8.33 23.46 -5.59
C VAL A 10 -6.99 23.62 -4.89
N VAL A 11 -6.69 24.84 -4.48
CA VAL A 11 -5.46 25.19 -3.75
C VAL A 11 -5.80 25.36 -2.28
N PHE A 12 -5.12 24.58 -1.45
CA PHE A 12 -5.23 24.64 0.00
C PHE A 12 -3.99 25.28 0.60
N HIS A 13 -4.21 26.21 1.51
CA HIS A 13 -3.14 26.85 2.26
C HIS A 13 -3.51 26.98 3.73
N LEU A 14 -2.51 26.86 4.59
CA LEU A 14 -2.64 27.04 6.02
C LEU A 14 -1.33 27.56 6.59
N ASP A 15 -1.38 28.78 7.11
CA ASP A 15 -0.30 29.42 7.83
C ASP A 15 -0.57 29.44 9.33
N MET A 16 0.50 29.53 10.10
CA MET A 16 0.47 29.72 11.55
C MET A 16 1.14 31.05 11.91
N ILE A 17 0.42 31.89 12.65
CA ILE A 17 0.90 33.14 13.21
C ILE A 17 1.18 32.93 14.70
N GLN A 18 2.43 33.11 15.09
CA GLN A 18 2.83 33.01 16.50
C GLN A 18 2.22 34.14 17.34
N PRO A 19 1.85 33.90 18.61
CA PRO A 19 1.24 34.91 19.49
C PRO A 19 2.10 36.17 19.68
N THR A 20 3.42 35.98 19.70
CA THR A 20 4.42 37.03 19.84
C THR A 20 4.61 37.88 18.58
N SER A 21 3.96 37.52 17.48
CA SER A 21 4.08 38.23 16.21
C SER A 21 3.34 39.57 16.24
N LYS A 22 4.02 40.63 15.76
CA LYS A 22 3.38 41.93 15.50
C LYS A 22 2.34 41.87 14.37
N LYS A 23 2.29 40.77 13.60
CA LYS A 23 1.38 40.55 12.46
C LYS A 23 -0.05 40.12 12.83
N TRP A 24 -0.40 40.05 14.12
CA TRP A 24 -1.81 39.81 14.54
C TRP A 24 -2.76 40.94 14.14
N VAL A 25 -2.21 42.14 13.89
CA VAL A 25 -2.93 43.29 13.35
C VAL A 25 -2.59 43.36 11.86
N ILE A 26 -3.59 43.55 10.99
CA ILE A 26 -3.37 43.82 9.57
C ILE A 26 -2.69 45.20 9.46
N ALA A 27 -1.37 45.23 9.56
CA ALA A 27 -0.60 46.38 9.11
C ALA A 27 -0.76 46.46 7.59
N LYS A 28 -1.21 47.63 7.09
CA LYS A 28 -1.33 47.99 5.68
C LYS A 28 -0.34 47.22 4.79
N GLY A 29 -0.85 46.37 3.91
CA GLY A 29 -0.10 45.88 2.75
C GLY A 29 0.57 44.50 2.85
N PHE A 30 0.19 43.63 3.80
CA PHE A 30 0.51 42.20 3.71
C PHE A 30 -0.78 41.41 3.51
N ASP A 31 -1.33 41.53 2.30
CA ASP A 31 -2.26 40.54 1.79
C ASP A 31 -1.51 39.22 1.53
N GLY A 32 -2.25 38.12 1.47
CA GLY A 32 -1.76 36.86 0.92
C GLY A 32 -1.48 36.93 -0.59
N MET A 33 -1.57 38.10 -1.26
CA MET A 33 -1.30 38.23 -2.69
C MET A 33 0.19 38.17 -3.04
N SER A 34 1.09 38.18 -2.06
CA SER A 34 2.52 37.93 -2.33
C SER A 34 2.83 36.54 -2.91
N TYR A 35 1.89 35.59 -2.84
CA TYR A 35 2.02 34.27 -3.48
C TYR A 35 1.33 34.14 -4.84
N MET A 36 0.45 35.08 -5.22
CA MET A 36 -0.19 35.10 -6.55
C MET A 36 0.65 35.84 -7.60
N ASN A 37 1.66 36.61 -7.18
CA ASN A 37 2.51 37.43 -8.05
C ASN A 37 3.95 36.90 -8.19
N ARG A 38 4.13 35.70 -8.79
CA ARG A 38 5.43 35.31 -9.38
C ARG A 38 5.27 34.80 -10.82
N ASP A 39 5.45 35.75 -11.73
CA ASP A 39 5.83 35.71 -13.16
C ASP A 39 5.13 34.73 -14.11
N GLY A 40 4.03 35.26 -14.69
CA GLY A 40 3.49 34.94 -16.01
C GLY A 40 2.65 36.12 -16.51
N LYS A 41 3.32 37.20 -16.96
CA LYS A 41 2.75 38.50 -17.40
C LYS A 41 1.38 38.43 -18.09
N PHE A 42 0.39 39.14 -17.54
CA PHE A 42 -0.64 39.87 -18.32
C PHE A 42 -1.04 41.20 -17.61
N LEU A 43 -0.24 42.23 -17.91
CA LEU A 43 -0.55 43.68 -18.10
C LEU A 43 -1.13 44.55 -16.94
N PRO A 44 -0.93 45.90 -17.03
CA PRO A 44 -0.57 46.74 -15.88
C PRO A 44 -1.71 47.59 -15.31
N LYS A 45 -1.50 47.98 -14.04
CA LYS A 45 -2.06 49.15 -13.31
C LYS A 45 -3.28 49.84 -13.95
N LYS A 46 -4.43 49.71 -13.27
CA LYS A 46 -5.19 50.90 -12.88
C LYS A 46 -5.11 51.06 -11.37
N GLU A 47 -4.12 51.85 -10.96
CA GLU A 47 -4.16 52.58 -9.70
C GLU A 47 -5.43 53.43 -9.67
N LYS A 48 -6.45 52.96 -8.96
CA LYS A 48 -7.30 53.84 -8.18
C LYS A 48 -7.16 53.41 -6.73
N THR A 49 -6.20 54.04 -6.07
CA THR A 49 -6.11 54.09 -4.61
C THR A 49 -7.50 54.29 -4.03
N PHE A 50 -8.01 53.27 -3.35
CA PHE A 50 -9.16 53.41 -2.46
C PHE A 50 -8.69 54.28 -1.29
N LYS A 51 -8.80 55.61 -1.43
CA LYS A 51 -8.69 56.53 -0.30
C LYS A 51 -9.98 56.41 0.48
N SER A 52 -10.07 55.46 1.41
CA SER A 52 -11.07 55.55 2.47
C SER A 52 -10.58 56.60 3.48
N GLN A 53 -11.18 57.80 3.41
CA GLN A 53 -11.25 58.69 4.55
C GLN A 53 -11.91 57.94 5.72
N ALA A 54 -11.28 58.03 6.89
CA ALA A 54 -11.68 57.58 8.23
C ALA A 54 -10.71 56.56 8.85
N THR A 55 -10.01 57.04 9.87
CA THR A 55 -9.29 56.28 10.89
C THR A 55 -10.24 55.32 11.61
N VAL A 56 -10.31 54.08 11.14
CA VAL A 56 -10.87 52.94 11.89
C VAL A 56 -9.81 51.84 11.85
N ASN A 57 -9.36 51.38 13.02
CA ASN A 57 -8.52 50.19 13.13
C ASN A 57 -9.36 49.00 12.65
N LYS A 58 -9.25 48.65 11.37
CA LYS A 58 -9.88 47.45 10.82
C LYS A 58 -9.11 46.22 11.29
N ASP A 59 -9.75 45.35 12.04
CA ASP A 59 -9.17 44.08 12.46
C ASP A 59 -9.30 43.00 11.37
N TYR A 60 -8.83 41.77 11.63
CA TYR A 60 -8.84 40.71 10.62
C TYR A 60 -10.26 40.27 10.24
N ILE A 61 -11.20 40.29 11.18
CA ILE A 61 -12.59 39.92 10.90
C ILE A 61 -13.28 40.99 10.04
N ASP A 62 -12.96 42.28 10.22
CA ASP A 62 -13.45 43.37 9.35
C ASP A 62 -12.95 43.25 7.91
N TYR A 63 -11.68 42.85 7.72
CA TYR A 63 -11.12 42.58 6.40
C TYR A 63 -11.84 41.42 5.71
N MET A 64 -12.19 40.39 6.48
CA MET A 64 -12.88 39.19 6.00
C MET A 64 -14.36 39.46 5.67
N ASN A 65 -15.00 40.36 6.43
CA ASN A 65 -16.45 40.64 6.39
C ASN A 65 -16.90 41.51 5.20
N LYS A 66 -16.34 41.28 4.00
CA LYS A 66 -16.84 41.94 2.79
C LYS A 66 -18.21 41.40 2.36
N ASN A 67 -18.37 40.07 2.44
CA ASN A 67 -19.56 39.35 1.96
C ASN A 67 -20.19 38.45 3.05
N GLY A 68 -20.04 38.86 4.31
CA GLY A 68 -20.48 38.10 5.48
C GLY A 68 -19.47 37.06 5.96
N VAL A 69 -19.38 36.92 7.28
CA VAL A 69 -18.59 35.89 7.98
C VAL A 69 -19.53 34.78 8.44
N PHE A 70 -19.09 33.53 8.38
CA PHE A 70 -19.82 32.37 8.86
C PHE A 70 -18.95 31.51 9.77
N ASP A 71 -19.58 30.67 10.58
CA ASP A 71 -18.90 29.71 11.46
C ASP A 71 -19.52 28.32 11.31
N THR A 72 -19.28 27.45 12.29
CA THR A 72 -19.82 26.09 12.33
C THR A 72 -21.36 26.04 12.37
N ASN A 73 -22.03 27.02 12.98
CA ASN A 73 -23.47 27.01 13.30
C ASN A 73 -24.28 28.03 12.48
N TYR A 74 -23.70 29.19 12.18
CA TYR A 74 -24.35 30.33 11.56
C TYR A 74 -23.76 30.55 10.17
N SER A 75 -24.63 30.73 9.17
CA SER A 75 -24.24 31.06 7.79
C SER A 75 -23.96 32.56 7.61
N MET A 76 -24.29 33.37 8.61
CA MET A 76 -23.95 34.79 8.67
C MET A 76 -23.89 35.21 10.14
N LEU A 77 -22.74 35.75 10.58
CA LEU A 77 -22.56 36.30 11.91
C LEU A 77 -23.13 37.71 12.01
N THR A 78 -23.78 38.00 13.12
CA THR A 78 -24.16 39.36 13.53
C THR A 78 -22.95 40.13 14.08
N GLU A 79 -23.03 41.46 14.13
CA GLU A 79 -21.95 42.27 14.71
C GLU A 79 -21.60 41.86 16.14
N LYS A 80 -22.62 41.55 16.96
CA LYS A 80 -22.43 41.08 18.34
C LYS A 80 -21.68 39.74 18.42
N GLN A 81 -21.96 38.83 17.49
CA GLN A 81 -21.22 37.56 17.42
C GLN A 81 -19.78 37.77 16.95
N MET A 82 -19.56 38.68 15.99
CA MET A 82 -18.21 39.05 15.56
C MET A 82 -17.42 39.72 16.70
N ASP A 83 -18.03 40.61 17.49
CA ASP A 83 -17.44 41.18 18.70
C ASP A 83 -17.02 40.10 19.70
N THR A 84 -17.86 39.07 19.86
CA THR A 84 -17.55 37.92 20.73
C THR A 84 -16.29 37.18 20.24
N TYR A 85 -16.14 36.96 18.92
CA TYR A 85 -14.93 36.40 18.34
C TYR A 85 -13.70 37.30 18.49
N ARG A 86 -13.87 38.63 18.43
CA ARG A 86 -12.77 39.59 18.70
C ARG A 86 -12.27 39.44 20.14
N ASP A 87 -13.17 39.26 21.10
CA ASP A 87 -12.81 39.03 22.50
C ASP A 87 -12.12 37.69 22.72
N TYR A 88 -12.62 36.62 22.07
CA TYR A 88 -11.94 35.32 22.08
C TYR A 88 -10.53 35.43 21.49
N GLU A 89 -10.32 36.12 20.37
CA GLU A 89 -8.98 36.28 19.79
C GLU A 89 -8.02 37.03 20.72
N ARG A 90 -8.50 38.08 21.42
CA ARG A 90 -7.69 38.82 22.42
C ARG A 90 -7.27 37.90 23.56
N GLN A 91 -8.21 37.10 24.07
CA GLN A 91 -7.95 36.13 25.12
C GLN A 91 -6.94 35.07 24.65
N SER A 92 -7.23 34.36 23.56
CA SER A 92 -6.36 33.35 22.95
C SER A 92 -4.93 33.89 22.77
N LYS A 93 -4.79 35.13 22.28
CA LYS A 93 -3.50 35.80 22.11
C LYS A 93 -2.78 36.00 23.45
N SER A 94 -3.47 36.49 24.46
CA SER A 94 -2.91 36.76 25.79
C SER A 94 -2.42 35.49 26.48
N GLU A 95 -3.10 34.37 26.24
CA GLU A 95 -2.71 33.04 26.72
C GLU A 95 -1.64 32.36 25.83
N GLY A 96 -1.22 33.04 24.76
CA GLY A 96 -0.18 32.55 23.87
C GLY A 96 -0.66 31.47 22.90
N CYS A 97 -1.93 31.38 22.55
CA CYS A 97 -2.41 30.44 21.54
C CYS A 97 -1.96 30.84 20.12
N PRO A 98 -1.46 29.91 19.29
CA PRO A 98 -1.18 30.19 17.89
C PRO A 98 -2.47 30.49 17.11
N LYS A 99 -2.39 31.42 16.15
CA LYS A 99 -3.49 31.72 15.22
C LYS A 99 -3.23 31.02 13.89
N TYR A 100 -4.15 30.18 13.44
CA TYR A 100 -4.06 29.54 12.14
C TYR A 100 -4.95 30.25 11.13
N VAL A 101 -4.39 30.58 9.97
CA VAL A 101 -5.10 31.27 8.90
C VAL A 101 -4.92 30.47 7.63
N GLY A 102 -6.03 30.08 7.00
CA GLY A 102 -6.00 29.29 5.78
C GLY A 102 -6.93 29.82 4.71
N TYR A 103 -6.79 29.25 3.53
CA TYR A 103 -7.74 29.45 2.45
C TYR A 103 -7.91 28.21 1.58
N LEU A 104 -9.07 28.11 0.97
CA LEU A 104 -9.40 27.18 -0.10
C LEU A 104 -9.71 28.03 -1.33
N SER A 105 -8.85 27.99 -2.35
CA SER A 105 -9.08 28.71 -3.61
C SER A 105 -9.47 27.72 -4.69
N PHE A 106 -10.51 28.06 -5.45
CA PHE A 106 -11.11 27.19 -6.45
C PHE A 106 -10.95 27.78 -7.84
N ASP A 107 -10.59 26.94 -8.80
CA ASP A 107 -10.77 27.24 -10.20
C ASP A 107 -12.28 27.38 -10.50
N ASN A 108 -12.66 28.50 -11.08
CA ASN A 108 -14.08 28.82 -11.30
C ASN A 108 -14.74 27.80 -12.24
N GLN A 109 -14.03 27.32 -13.27
CA GLN A 109 -14.58 26.29 -14.16
C GLN A 109 -14.80 24.97 -13.43
N PHE A 110 -13.91 24.60 -12.51
CA PHE A 110 -14.09 23.44 -11.65
C PHE A 110 -15.33 23.54 -10.75
N LEU A 111 -15.69 24.73 -10.26
CA LEU A 111 -16.94 24.93 -9.53
C LEU A 111 -18.19 24.73 -10.41
N VAL A 112 -18.14 25.19 -11.67
CA VAL A 112 -19.21 24.95 -12.66
C VAL A 112 -19.36 23.46 -12.94
N ASP A 113 -18.25 22.79 -13.25
CA ASP A 113 -18.24 21.38 -13.63
C ASP A 113 -18.79 20.46 -12.52
N ASN A 114 -18.73 20.92 -11.26
CA ASN A 114 -19.23 20.19 -10.09
C ASN A 114 -20.57 20.74 -9.53
N GLY A 115 -21.25 21.61 -10.27
CA GLY A 115 -22.58 22.10 -9.90
C GLY A 115 -22.61 22.94 -8.61
N LEU A 116 -21.47 23.55 -8.26
CA LEU A 116 -21.36 24.54 -7.19
C LEU A 116 -21.53 25.98 -7.71
N MET A 117 -21.53 26.17 -9.03
CA MET A 117 -21.74 27.46 -9.67
C MET A 117 -22.52 27.26 -10.98
N ILE A 118 -23.43 28.19 -11.30
CA ILE A 118 -24.17 28.22 -12.57
C ILE A 118 -23.95 29.59 -13.20
N GLY A 119 -23.24 29.64 -14.33
CA GLY A 119 -22.77 30.91 -14.89
C GLY A 119 -21.83 31.60 -13.89
N GLU A 120 -22.21 32.79 -13.43
CA GLU A 120 -21.48 33.56 -12.40
C GLU A 120 -22.08 33.42 -10.99
N VAL A 121 -23.15 32.62 -10.83
CA VAL A 121 -23.89 32.51 -9.56
C VAL A 121 -23.38 31.32 -8.75
N LEU A 122 -22.75 31.60 -7.60
CA LEU A 122 -22.23 30.61 -6.67
C LEU A 122 -23.32 30.05 -5.73
N ASP A 123 -23.36 28.72 -5.56
CA ASP A 123 -24.12 28.06 -4.50
C ASP A 123 -23.38 28.20 -3.16
N ARG A 124 -23.53 29.38 -2.56
CA ARG A 124 -22.88 29.74 -1.28
C ARG A 124 -23.19 28.74 -0.18
N ALA A 125 -24.43 28.28 -0.08
CA ALA A 125 -24.86 27.39 0.99
C ALA A 125 -24.11 26.05 0.94
N LYS A 126 -23.97 25.45 -0.26
CA LYS A 126 -23.17 24.24 -0.43
C LYS A 126 -21.69 24.48 -0.16
N LEU A 127 -21.12 25.59 -0.65
CA LEU A 127 -19.70 25.87 -0.41
C LEU A 127 -19.39 26.10 1.08
N MET A 128 -20.29 26.75 1.82
CA MET A 128 -20.21 26.87 3.28
C MET A 128 -20.26 25.50 3.98
N ASP A 129 -21.16 24.62 3.57
CA ASP A 129 -21.25 23.25 4.13
C ASP A 129 -19.97 22.43 3.87
N ILE A 130 -19.43 22.52 2.64
CA ILE A 130 -18.13 21.91 2.29
C ILE A 130 -17.00 22.46 3.17
N ALA A 131 -16.94 23.78 3.34
CA ALA A 131 -15.94 24.42 4.19
C ALA A 131 -16.06 23.98 5.65
N ARG A 132 -17.29 23.95 6.21
CA ARG A 132 -17.56 23.47 7.58
C ARG A 132 -17.06 22.05 7.78
N LYS A 133 -17.44 21.12 6.90
CA LYS A 133 -17.01 19.72 6.97
C LYS A 133 -15.50 19.58 6.84
N GLY A 134 -14.90 20.32 5.90
CA GLY A 134 -13.45 20.35 5.73
C GLY A 134 -12.73 20.79 7.01
N ILE A 135 -13.05 21.98 7.52
CA ILE A 135 -12.40 22.57 8.69
C ILE A 135 -12.66 21.73 9.95
N ASN A 136 -13.90 21.29 10.19
CA ASN A 136 -14.19 20.44 11.36
C ASN A 136 -13.47 19.10 11.28
N SER A 137 -13.34 18.49 10.09
CA SER A 137 -12.57 17.24 9.94
C SER A 137 -11.06 17.41 10.19
N LEU A 138 -10.53 18.63 10.03
CA LEU A 138 -9.17 18.98 10.44
C LEU A 138 -9.06 18.95 11.96
N ILE A 139 -10.00 19.62 12.63
CA ILE A 139 -10.05 19.73 14.10
C ILE A 139 -10.20 18.33 14.70
N ASP A 140 -11.18 17.54 14.23
CA ASP A 140 -11.45 16.17 14.71
C ASP A 140 -10.24 15.23 14.57
N LYS A 141 -9.44 15.43 13.52
CA LYS A 141 -8.29 14.56 13.23
C LYS A 141 -7.03 14.99 13.96
N SER A 142 -6.90 16.26 14.31
CA SER A 142 -5.74 16.77 15.03
C SER A 142 -5.74 16.21 16.45
N ASN A 143 -4.57 15.77 16.92
CA ASN A 143 -4.40 15.44 18.32
C ASN A 143 -4.01 16.67 19.17
N LYS A 144 -3.84 17.84 18.55
CA LYS A 144 -3.51 19.11 19.22
C LYS A 144 -4.70 20.02 19.43
N LEU A 145 -5.75 19.86 18.64
CA LEU A 145 -6.98 20.62 18.77
C LEU A 145 -8.02 19.76 19.47
N LYS A 146 -8.78 20.38 20.38
CA LYS A 146 -9.95 19.77 21.02
C LYS A 146 -11.18 20.56 20.61
N ASN A 147 -12.23 19.90 20.16
CA ASN A 147 -13.44 20.57 19.65
C ASN A 147 -14.02 21.55 20.68
N GLU A 148 -14.08 21.16 21.95
CA GLU A 148 -14.57 21.99 23.05
C GLU A 148 -13.69 23.20 23.35
N ASN A 149 -12.42 23.17 22.94
CA ASN A 149 -11.45 24.24 23.16
C ASN A 149 -11.08 24.98 21.87
N THR A 150 -11.81 24.78 20.77
CA THR A 150 -11.45 25.32 19.45
C THR A 150 -12.60 26.10 18.84
N TYR A 151 -12.28 27.21 18.19
CA TYR A 151 -13.23 27.98 17.42
C TYR A 151 -12.63 28.43 16.08
N TRP A 152 -13.51 28.65 15.12
CA TRP A 152 -13.13 29.14 13.80
C TRP A 152 -14.24 29.99 13.19
N TYR A 153 -13.86 30.86 12.27
CA TYR A 153 -14.76 31.62 11.42
C TYR A 153 -14.17 31.73 10.02
N ALA A 154 -15.02 31.92 9.01
CA ALA A 154 -14.62 31.97 7.61
C ALA A 154 -15.44 32.97 6.80
N ALA A 155 -14.95 33.34 5.62
CA ALA A 155 -15.65 34.20 4.68
C ALA A 155 -15.40 33.73 3.24
N ILE A 156 -16.42 33.88 2.38
CA ILE A 156 -16.34 33.59 0.95
C ILE A 156 -16.10 34.89 0.19
N HIS A 157 -15.01 34.94 -0.57
CA HIS A 157 -14.65 36.08 -1.42
C HIS A 157 -14.87 35.70 -2.90
N GLU A 158 -15.64 36.54 -3.58
CA GLU A 158 -16.06 36.40 -4.99
C GLU A 158 -15.53 37.58 -5.83
N ASP A 159 -14.89 38.57 -5.19
CA ASP A 159 -14.39 39.81 -5.79
C ASP A 159 -12.95 39.68 -6.35
N THR A 160 -12.44 38.45 -6.47
CA THR A 160 -11.11 38.13 -7.00
C THR A 160 -11.21 37.14 -8.15
N ASP A 161 -10.12 36.98 -8.92
CA ASP A 161 -10.06 36.09 -10.10
C ASP A 161 -10.62 34.68 -9.83
N ASN A 162 -10.28 34.08 -8.68
CA ASN A 162 -10.79 32.78 -8.24
C ASN A 162 -11.63 32.93 -6.97
N ILE A 163 -12.80 32.27 -6.94
CA ILE A 163 -13.61 32.17 -5.73
C ILE A 163 -12.80 31.43 -4.66
N HIS A 164 -12.80 31.96 -3.44
CA HIS A 164 -12.06 31.34 -2.35
C HIS A 164 -12.73 31.54 -0.99
N VAL A 165 -12.49 30.59 -0.10
CA VAL A 165 -12.92 30.61 1.29
C VAL A 165 -11.71 30.86 2.16
N HIS A 166 -11.65 32.01 2.81
CA HIS A 166 -10.69 32.27 3.86
C HIS A 166 -11.24 31.79 5.19
N TYR A 167 -10.39 31.18 6.03
CA TYR A 167 -10.78 30.76 7.37
C TYR A 167 -9.69 31.05 8.40
N THR A 168 -10.13 31.27 9.63
CA THR A 168 -9.30 31.50 10.79
C THR A 168 -9.69 30.49 11.87
N LEU A 169 -8.69 29.88 12.50
CA LEU A 169 -8.86 28.83 13.50
C LEU A 169 -7.94 29.11 14.70
N LEU A 170 -8.48 29.05 15.92
CA LEU A 170 -7.75 29.23 17.18
C LEU A 170 -8.33 28.33 18.29
N GLU A 171 -7.57 28.19 19.36
CA GLU A 171 -8.05 27.63 20.63
C GLU A 171 -8.56 28.73 21.57
N TYR A 172 -9.56 28.45 22.41
CA TYR A 172 -9.99 29.36 23.47
C TYR A 172 -8.88 29.55 24.50
N HIS A 173 -8.25 28.44 24.92
CA HIS A 173 -7.20 28.41 25.94
C HIS A 173 -5.97 27.61 25.50
N ARG A 174 -4.78 27.99 25.98
CA ARG A 174 -3.54 27.28 25.62
C ARG A 174 -3.41 25.96 26.40
N LEU A 175 -3.35 24.84 25.70
CA LEU A 175 -3.12 23.53 26.31
C LEU A 175 -1.61 23.34 26.64
N GLU A 176 -1.30 22.97 27.88
CA GLU A 176 0.08 22.82 28.38
C GLU A 176 0.76 21.49 27.98
N ASP A 177 0.01 20.46 27.55
CA ASP A 177 0.49 19.08 27.36
C ASP A 177 1.18 18.78 26.01
N ARG A 178 1.70 19.81 25.32
CA ARG A 178 2.35 19.64 24.01
C ARG A 178 3.72 19.00 24.17
N THR A 179 3.80 17.67 23.95
CA THR A 179 5.03 16.86 24.09
C THR A 179 6.29 17.58 23.61
N VAL A 180 7.23 17.77 24.54
CA VAL A 180 8.46 18.52 24.34
C VAL A 180 9.38 17.74 23.41
N THR A 181 9.60 18.24 22.18
CA THR A 181 10.74 17.82 21.36
C THR A 181 11.74 18.97 21.24
N TYR A 182 13.01 18.57 21.14
CA TYR A 182 14.20 19.38 21.40
C TYR A 182 14.12 20.81 20.80
N LYS A 183 13.83 21.80 21.66
CA LYS A 183 13.90 23.27 21.43
C LYS A 183 12.73 23.97 20.72
N GLY A 184 11.47 23.64 21.02
CA GLY A 184 10.31 24.55 20.81
C GLY A 184 9.98 24.93 19.36
N LYS A 185 10.64 24.33 18.36
CA LYS A 185 10.34 24.53 16.94
C LYS A 185 9.30 23.52 16.49
N GLY A 186 8.12 23.99 16.11
CA GLY A 186 7.06 23.16 15.50
C GLY A 186 6.03 22.55 16.46
N GLN A 187 6.06 22.87 17.76
CA GLN A 187 5.02 22.42 18.72
C GLN A 187 3.62 22.86 18.30
N ASP A 188 3.53 24.08 17.80
CA ASP A 188 2.28 24.73 17.39
C ASP A 188 1.92 24.45 15.92
N LEU A 189 2.70 23.64 15.16
CA LEU A 189 2.31 23.27 13.79
C LEU A 189 1.31 22.12 13.82
N LEU A 190 0.19 22.24 13.11
CA LEU A 190 -0.79 21.15 12.99
C LEU A 190 -0.24 19.97 12.17
N GLU A 191 -0.80 18.78 12.43
CA GLU A 191 -0.37 17.54 11.79
C GLU A 191 -0.63 17.57 10.29
N GLN A 192 0.31 17.08 9.49
CA GLN A 192 0.08 16.91 8.06
C GLN A 192 -1.10 15.98 7.79
N ASP A 193 -1.33 14.97 8.63
CA ASP A 193 -2.45 14.03 8.49
C ASP A 193 -3.81 14.70 8.77
N ALA A 194 -3.88 15.66 9.70
CA ALA A 194 -5.08 16.46 9.93
C ALA A 194 -5.39 17.34 8.70
N PHE A 195 -4.36 17.95 8.11
CA PHE A 195 -4.51 18.73 6.88
C PHE A 195 -4.87 17.87 5.67
N LYS A 196 -4.27 16.68 5.52
CA LYS A 196 -4.68 15.70 4.50
C LYS A 196 -6.13 15.25 4.69
N LYS A 197 -6.57 15.11 5.95
CA LYS A 197 -7.97 14.76 6.26
C LYS A 197 -8.92 15.87 5.80
N MET A 198 -8.61 17.13 6.07
CA MET A 198 -9.37 18.27 5.53
C MET A 198 -9.49 18.21 4.00
N LYS A 199 -8.36 18.06 3.30
CA LYS A 199 -8.33 18.01 1.83
C LYS A 199 -9.20 16.88 1.28
N SER A 200 -9.06 15.67 1.84
CA SER A 200 -9.86 14.51 1.42
C SER A 200 -11.35 14.67 1.73
N THR A 201 -11.72 15.28 2.86
CA THR A 201 -13.12 15.59 3.17
C THR A 201 -13.71 16.57 2.15
N VAL A 202 -12.98 17.65 1.82
CA VAL A 202 -13.42 18.63 0.80
C VAL A 202 -13.53 18.00 -0.57
N ALA A 203 -12.51 17.24 -1.01
CA ALA A 203 -12.56 16.49 -2.26
C ALA A 203 -13.78 15.57 -2.30
N ASN A 204 -14.08 14.93 -1.17
CA ASN A 204 -15.14 13.95 -1.12
C ASN A 204 -16.53 14.57 -1.23
N GLU A 205 -16.77 15.70 -0.55
CA GLU A 205 -18.04 16.42 -0.62
C GLU A 205 -18.31 17.03 -2.01
N ILE A 206 -17.26 17.42 -2.74
CA ILE A 206 -17.38 18.00 -4.09
C ILE A 206 -17.53 16.91 -5.15
N MET A 207 -16.58 15.97 -5.21
CA MET A 207 -16.46 15.02 -6.33
C MET A 207 -17.17 13.70 -6.08
N THR A 208 -17.05 13.15 -4.87
CA THR A 208 -17.20 11.69 -4.68
C THR A 208 -18.49 11.22 -4.06
N LYS A 209 -19.32 12.14 -3.56
CA LYS A 209 -20.55 11.81 -2.82
C LYS A 209 -21.53 10.94 -3.60
N LYS A 210 -21.43 10.94 -4.94
CA LYS A 210 -22.19 10.06 -5.85
C LYS A 210 -21.33 8.96 -6.49
N LEU A 211 -20.15 9.30 -7.00
CA LEU A 211 -19.30 8.38 -7.78
C LEU A 211 -18.73 7.22 -6.93
N THR A 212 -18.29 7.47 -5.69
CA THR A 212 -17.63 6.44 -4.88
C THR A 212 -18.60 5.38 -4.33
N PRO A 213 -19.83 5.71 -3.88
CA PRO A 213 -20.84 4.70 -3.56
C PRO A 213 -21.27 3.90 -4.79
N GLU A 214 -21.41 4.54 -5.95
CA GLU A 214 -21.81 3.87 -7.21
C GLU A 214 -20.75 2.86 -7.65
N LEU A 215 -19.46 3.23 -7.68
CA LEU A 215 -18.34 2.33 -7.97
C LEU A 215 -18.29 1.15 -6.99
N THR A 216 -18.46 1.44 -5.70
CA THR A 216 -18.47 0.40 -4.66
C THR A 216 -19.66 -0.55 -4.83
N ALA A 217 -20.83 -0.01 -5.19
CA ALA A 217 -22.03 -0.79 -5.44
C ALA A 217 -21.89 -1.64 -6.71
N PHE A 218 -21.42 -1.07 -7.82
CA PHE A 218 -21.16 -1.78 -9.08
C PHE A 218 -20.23 -2.97 -8.86
N LYS A 219 -19.08 -2.75 -8.21
CA LYS A 219 -18.16 -3.84 -7.85
C LYS A 219 -18.85 -4.94 -7.03
N ARG A 220 -19.58 -4.57 -5.97
CA ARG A 220 -20.15 -5.53 -5.01
C ARG A 220 -21.37 -6.27 -5.54
N LYS A 221 -22.21 -5.61 -6.33
CA LYS A 221 -23.52 -6.12 -6.78
C LYS A 221 -23.47 -6.72 -8.19
N ASN A 222 -22.52 -6.31 -9.02
CA ASN A 222 -22.40 -6.79 -10.40
C ASN A 222 -21.13 -7.65 -10.54
N LEU A 223 -19.97 -7.02 -10.42
CA LEU A 223 -18.69 -7.60 -10.81
C LEU A 223 -18.28 -8.82 -9.97
N ILE A 224 -18.37 -8.74 -8.62
CA ILE A 224 -18.01 -9.87 -7.75
C ILE A 224 -18.97 -11.06 -7.88
N PRO A 225 -20.31 -10.88 -7.93
CA PRO A 225 -21.24 -11.96 -8.25
C PRO A 225 -21.00 -12.60 -9.62
N GLU A 226 -20.86 -11.80 -10.69
CA GLU A 226 -20.60 -12.29 -12.04
C GLU A 226 -19.28 -13.08 -12.10
N PHE A 227 -18.21 -12.52 -11.50
CA PHE A 227 -16.93 -13.22 -11.32
C PHE A 227 -17.13 -14.56 -10.61
N SER A 228 -17.84 -14.58 -9.48
CA SER A 228 -18.07 -15.80 -8.69
C SER A 228 -18.80 -16.88 -9.50
N SER A 229 -19.76 -16.50 -10.35
CA SER A 229 -20.49 -17.42 -11.23
C SER A 229 -19.67 -17.93 -12.41
N SER A 230 -18.65 -17.17 -12.83
CA SER A 230 -17.76 -17.49 -13.95
C SER A 230 -16.62 -18.43 -13.57
N ILE A 231 -16.45 -18.75 -12.28
CA ILE A 231 -15.38 -19.65 -11.83
C ILE A 231 -15.72 -21.08 -12.24
N VAL A 232 -15.07 -21.56 -13.29
CA VAL A 232 -15.14 -22.94 -13.76
C VAL A 232 -13.79 -23.62 -13.53
N ALA A 233 -13.81 -24.91 -13.17
CA ALA A 233 -12.58 -25.67 -12.97
C ALA A 233 -11.74 -25.68 -14.25
N SER A 234 -10.54 -25.09 -14.18
CA SER A 234 -9.59 -25.01 -15.28
C SER A 234 -8.25 -25.65 -14.93
N LYS A 235 -7.41 -25.87 -15.94
CA LYS A 235 -6.04 -26.37 -15.76
C LYS A 235 -5.23 -25.42 -14.87
N GLU A 236 -5.38 -24.13 -15.07
CA GLU A 236 -4.71 -23.06 -14.34
C GLU A 236 -5.13 -23.06 -12.86
N MET A 237 -6.41 -23.30 -12.57
CA MET A 237 -6.89 -23.48 -11.20
C MET A 237 -6.27 -24.70 -10.51
N ILE A 238 -6.13 -25.81 -11.24
CA ILE A 238 -5.48 -27.03 -10.73
C ILE A 238 -3.99 -26.78 -10.48
N GLU A 239 -3.31 -26.06 -11.37
CA GLU A 239 -1.91 -25.65 -11.18
C GLU A 239 -1.74 -24.71 -9.99
N LEU A 240 -2.62 -23.73 -9.83
CA LEU A 240 -2.65 -22.84 -8.67
C LEU A 240 -2.88 -23.63 -7.38
N LEU A 241 -3.82 -24.59 -7.39
CA LEU A 241 -4.11 -25.46 -6.25
C LEU A 241 -2.87 -26.27 -5.80
N LYS A 242 -2.06 -26.76 -6.75
CA LYS A 242 -0.82 -27.50 -6.45
C LYS A 242 0.24 -26.64 -5.76
N LEU A 243 0.20 -25.32 -5.96
CA LEU A 243 1.17 -24.37 -5.44
C LEU A 243 0.75 -23.78 -4.10
N LEU A 244 -0.55 -23.67 -3.87
CA LEU A 244 -1.08 -23.09 -2.64
C LEU A 244 -0.64 -23.90 -1.41
N PRO A 245 -0.41 -23.23 -0.27
CA PRO A 245 -0.08 -23.93 0.96
C PRO A 245 -1.24 -24.85 1.37
N PRO A 246 -1.01 -25.84 2.23
CA PRO A 246 -2.08 -26.70 2.74
C PRO A 246 -3.26 -25.87 3.23
N LYS A 247 -4.47 -26.25 2.81
CA LYS A 247 -5.69 -25.54 3.16
C LYS A 247 -5.86 -25.46 4.67
N PRO A 248 -6.28 -24.31 5.22
CA PRO A 248 -6.60 -24.22 6.63
C PRO A 248 -7.66 -25.27 7.04
N PRO A 249 -7.54 -25.89 8.25
CA PRO A 249 -8.42 -26.99 8.67
C PRO A 249 -9.92 -26.64 8.68
N HIS A 250 -10.26 -25.36 8.94
CA HIS A 250 -11.65 -24.92 9.12
C HIS A 250 -12.01 -23.65 8.34
N SER A 251 -11.17 -23.21 7.41
CA SER A 251 -11.46 -22.04 6.56
C SER A 251 -10.96 -22.25 5.13
N ALA A 252 -11.49 -21.44 4.21
CA ALA A 252 -10.86 -21.26 2.90
C ALA A 252 -9.54 -20.48 3.09
N TRP A 253 -8.64 -20.58 2.12
CA TRP A 253 -7.54 -19.63 2.05
C TRP A 253 -8.10 -18.21 2.00
N GLN A 254 -7.37 -17.29 2.63
CA GLN A 254 -7.69 -15.87 2.58
C GLN A 254 -6.58 -15.18 1.80
N TYR A 255 -6.97 -14.32 0.86
CA TYR A 255 -6.08 -13.63 -0.06
C TYR A 255 -4.92 -12.92 0.66
N ASP A 256 -5.22 -12.16 1.72
CA ASP A 256 -4.22 -11.39 2.48
C ASP A 256 -3.51 -12.18 3.59
N ASN A 257 -3.80 -13.47 3.75
CA ASN A 257 -3.15 -14.26 4.77
C ASN A 257 -1.65 -14.32 4.51
N VAL A 258 -0.83 -14.17 5.56
CA VAL A 258 0.64 -14.19 5.46
C VAL A 258 1.17 -15.40 4.67
N LYS A 259 0.51 -16.57 4.76
CA LYS A 259 0.90 -17.78 4.03
C LYS A 259 0.47 -17.79 2.57
N VAL A 260 -0.56 -17.02 2.22
CA VAL A 260 -1.14 -16.91 0.87
C VAL A 260 -0.54 -15.73 0.10
N ARG A 261 -0.08 -14.67 0.80
CA ARG A 261 0.59 -13.49 0.23
C ARG A 261 1.65 -13.80 -0.83
N PRO A 262 2.58 -14.78 -0.65
CA PRO A 262 3.55 -15.13 -1.68
C PRO A 262 2.94 -15.60 -3.02
N TYR A 263 1.67 -16.00 -3.01
CA TYR A 263 0.94 -16.50 -4.17
C TYR A 263 -0.07 -15.49 -4.74
N GLN A 264 -0.23 -14.30 -4.15
CA GLN A 264 -1.19 -13.28 -4.59
C GLN A 264 -1.08 -13.01 -6.09
N ARG A 265 0.13 -12.78 -6.60
CA ARG A 265 0.35 -12.60 -8.06
C ARG A 265 -0.19 -13.75 -8.92
N ARG A 266 -0.07 -15.00 -8.47
CA ARG A 266 -0.59 -16.16 -9.23
C ARG A 266 -2.12 -16.27 -9.10
N ILE A 267 -2.66 -15.85 -7.97
CA ILE A 267 -4.11 -15.74 -7.75
C ILE A 267 -4.68 -14.66 -8.67
N ASP A 268 -4.04 -13.48 -8.74
CA ASP A 268 -4.44 -12.36 -9.60
C ASP A 268 -4.39 -12.76 -11.07
N MET A 269 -3.32 -13.41 -11.53
CA MET A 269 -3.24 -13.94 -12.90
C MET A 269 -4.38 -14.92 -13.22
N CYS A 270 -4.82 -15.72 -12.24
CA CYS A 270 -5.94 -16.64 -12.43
C CYS A 270 -7.29 -15.90 -12.45
N VAL A 271 -7.43 -14.86 -11.62
CA VAL A 271 -8.57 -13.92 -11.66
C VAL A 271 -8.66 -13.24 -13.03
N ASP A 272 -7.57 -12.66 -13.52
CA ASP A 272 -7.49 -12.00 -14.84
C ASP A 272 -7.86 -12.97 -15.96
N LYS A 273 -7.37 -14.22 -15.87
CA LYS A 273 -7.69 -15.23 -16.88
C LYS A 273 -9.18 -15.57 -16.90
N ILE A 274 -9.81 -15.73 -15.74
CA ILE A 274 -11.26 -15.97 -15.63
C ILE A 274 -12.06 -14.80 -16.22
N ILE A 275 -11.63 -13.57 -15.97
CA ILE A 275 -12.24 -12.36 -16.55
C ILE A 275 -12.11 -12.41 -18.08
N SER A 276 -10.91 -12.61 -18.61
CA SER A 276 -10.65 -12.63 -20.07
C SER A 276 -11.37 -13.74 -20.84
N CYS A 277 -11.76 -14.83 -20.16
CA CYS A 277 -12.45 -15.96 -20.76
C CYS A 277 -13.99 -15.81 -20.76
N ASN A 278 -14.54 -14.77 -20.12
CA ASN A 278 -15.96 -14.48 -20.13
C ASN A 278 -16.18 -13.06 -20.68
N GLU A 279 -16.72 -12.95 -21.90
CA GLU A 279 -16.92 -11.67 -22.60
C GLU A 279 -17.76 -10.67 -21.81
N LYS A 280 -18.82 -11.13 -21.14
CA LYS A 280 -19.67 -10.27 -20.30
C LYS A 280 -18.90 -9.74 -19.09
N LEU A 281 -18.19 -10.63 -18.39
CA LEU A 281 -17.39 -10.26 -17.21
C LEU A 281 -16.22 -9.34 -17.58
N GLN A 282 -15.57 -9.57 -18.71
CA GLN A 282 -14.55 -8.69 -19.27
C GLN A 282 -15.12 -7.29 -19.53
N ALA A 283 -16.27 -7.19 -20.20
CA ALA A 283 -16.93 -5.92 -20.46
C ALA A 283 -17.31 -5.17 -19.16
N GLU A 284 -17.85 -5.87 -18.16
CA GLU A 284 -18.16 -5.27 -16.85
C GLU A 284 -16.89 -4.81 -16.11
N PHE A 285 -15.79 -5.56 -16.22
CA PHE A 285 -14.50 -5.18 -15.62
C PHE A 285 -13.89 -3.95 -16.31
N ASP A 286 -13.95 -3.89 -17.64
CA ASP A 286 -13.47 -2.75 -18.42
C ASP A 286 -14.29 -1.48 -18.12
N GLU A 287 -15.62 -1.61 -17.98
CA GLU A 287 -16.49 -0.53 -17.54
C GLU A 287 -16.10 -0.03 -16.14
N TYR A 288 -15.80 -0.94 -15.21
CA TYR A 288 -15.33 -0.58 -13.87
C TYR A 288 -14.00 0.17 -13.90
N VAL A 289 -13.03 -0.33 -14.67
CA VAL A 289 -11.71 0.32 -14.84
C VAL A 289 -11.87 1.70 -15.48
N GLU A 290 -12.75 1.86 -16.45
CA GLU A 290 -12.98 3.16 -17.09
C GLU A 290 -13.61 4.17 -16.12
N LYS A 291 -14.59 3.74 -15.32
CA LYS A 291 -15.15 4.58 -14.25
C LYS A 291 -14.11 4.96 -13.19
N LEU A 292 -13.14 4.09 -12.89
CA LEU A 292 -12.00 4.42 -12.02
C LEU A 292 -11.06 5.47 -12.66
N LYS A 293 -10.76 5.36 -13.95
CA LYS A 293 -9.96 6.38 -14.66
C LYS A 293 -10.65 7.75 -14.66
N MET A 294 -11.98 7.78 -14.84
CA MET A 294 -12.74 9.02 -14.72
C MET A 294 -12.62 9.64 -13.32
N ALA A 295 -12.64 8.82 -12.27
CA ALA A 295 -12.38 9.27 -10.90
C ALA A 295 -10.95 9.79 -10.71
N ASP A 296 -9.95 9.12 -11.29
CA ASP A 296 -8.55 9.55 -11.22
C ASP A 296 -8.33 10.90 -11.90
N GLU A 297 -8.93 11.14 -13.08
CA GLU A 297 -8.84 12.45 -13.75
C GLU A 297 -9.54 13.55 -12.93
N GLN A 298 -10.63 13.23 -12.24
CA GLN A 298 -11.26 14.16 -11.29
C GLN A 298 -10.33 14.50 -10.10
N TYR A 299 -9.69 13.49 -9.51
CA TYR A 299 -8.74 13.69 -8.42
C TYR A 299 -7.46 14.41 -8.87
N LYS A 300 -6.96 14.11 -10.07
CA LYS A 300 -5.84 14.80 -10.70
C LYS A 300 -6.17 16.26 -10.97
N ARG A 301 -7.38 16.56 -11.43
CA ARG A 301 -7.84 17.95 -11.59
C ARG A 301 -7.89 18.66 -10.24
N PHE A 302 -8.40 18.00 -9.20
CA PHE A 302 -8.50 18.57 -7.86
C PHE A 302 -7.14 18.84 -7.21
N TYR A 303 -6.26 17.82 -7.15
CA TYR A 303 -4.98 17.86 -6.43
C TYR A 303 -3.77 18.30 -7.26
N GLY A 304 -3.88 18.24 -8.59
CA GLY A 304 -2.83 18.56 -9.57
C GLY A 304 -2.04 17.34 -10.07
N GLU A 305 -1.34 17.50 -11.20
CA GLU A 305 -0.61 16.42 -11.90
C GLU A 305 0.46 15.70 -11.06
N ASN A 306 1.00 16.36 -10.03
CA ASN A 306 2.07 15.80 -9.19
C ASN A 306 1.56 15.11 -7.92
N SER A 307 0.25 14.99 -7.73
CA SER A 307 -0.31 14.28 -6.58
C SER A 307 -0.39 12.78 -6.81
N ASP A 308 -0.58 12.01 -5.74
CA ASP A 308 -0.86 10.58 -5.78
C ASP A 308 -2.33 10.30 -6.18
N TYR A 309 -2.82 10.91 -7.26
CA TYR A 309 -4.25 10.88 -7.63
C TYR A 309 -4.77 9.47 -7.99
N PHE A 310 -3.87 8.54 -8.35
CA PHE A 310 -4.18 7.12 -8.58
C PHE A 310 -4.38 6.31 -7.29
N GLU A 311 -4.15 6.88 -6.11
CA GLU A 311 -4.27 6.14 -4.85
C GLU A 311 -5.69 5.58 -4.65
N TYR A 312 -6.72 6.32 -5.07
CA TYR A 312 -8.10 5.86 -4.99
C TYR A 312 -8.35 4.64 -5.89
N SER A 313 -8.02 4.71 -7.18
CA SER A 313 -8.25 3.60 -8.12
C SER A 313 -7.42 2.37 -7.75
N ASN A 314 -6.17 2.54 -7.34
CA ASN A 314 -5.32 1.45 -6.84
C ASN A 314 -5.97 0.75 -5.64
N ASN A 315 -6.44 1.50 -4.64
CA ASN A 315 -7.14 0.92 -3.48
C ASN A 315 -8.44 0.20 -3.89
N GLN A 316 -9.16 0.71 -4.90
CA GLN A 316 -10.39 0.09 -5.41
C GLN A 316 -10.13 -1.20 -6.18
N LEU A 317 -9.03 -1.27 -6.94
CA LEU A 317 -8.56 -2.48 -7.63
C LEU A 317 -8.02 -3.51 -6.63
N ASP A 318 -7.24 -3.09 -5.65
CA ASP A 318 -6.75 -3.95 -4.58
C ASP A 318 -7.92 -4.59 -3.81
N ASP A 319 -8.96 -3.83 -3.45
CA ASP A 319 -10.18 -4.39 -2.84
C ASP A 319 -10.94 -5.31 -3.80
N PHE A 320 -10.91 -5.07 -5.12
CA PHE A 320 -11.47 -6.00 -6.11
C PHE A 320 -10.71 -7.34 -6.10
N TYR A 321 -9.39 -7.32 -6.33
CA TYR A 321 -8.56 -8.53 -6.37
C TYR A 321 -8.59 -9.30 -5.05
N ASN A 322 -8.68 -8.59 -3.92
CA ASN A 322 -8.88 -9.21 -2.63
C ASN A 322 -10.18 -10.02 -2.56
N ARG A 323 -11.29 -9.43 -3.00
CA ARG A 323 -12.61 -10.09 -3.00
C ARG A 323 -12.66 -11.21 -4.02
N ALA A 324 -12.25 -10.97 -5.26
CA ALA A 324 -12.22 -11.95 -6.35
C ALA A 324 -11.28 -13.12 -6.00
N GLY A 325 -10.08 -12.82 -5.51
CA GLY A 325 -9.12 -13.79 -5.01
C GLY A 325 -9.70 -14.64 -3.87
N ASN A 326 -10.39 -14.04 -2.90
CA ASN A 326 -11.08 -14.80 -1.85
C ASN A 326 -12.18 -15.71 -2.41
N LYS A 327 -12.91 -15.31 -3.46
CA LYS A 327 -13.90 -16.16 -4.14
C LYS A 327 -13.24 -17.32 -4.88
N LEU A 328 -12.17 -17.05 -5.62
CA LEU A 328 -11.37 -18.07 -6.30
C LEU A 328 -10.81 -19.09 -5.30
N LEU A 329 -10.23 -18.62 -4.19
CA LEU A 329 -9.72 -19.46 -3.12
C LEU A 329 -10.81 -20.31 -2.45
N GLN A 330 -12.03 -19.80 -2.33
CA GLN A 330 -13.19 -20.59 -1.85
C GLN A 330 -13.55 -21.71 -2.82
N GLU A 331 -13.55 -21.46 -4.14
CA GLU A 331 -13.80 -22.50 -5.14
C GLU A 331 -12.66 -23.52 -5.23
N LEU A 332 -11.40 -23.09 -5.16
CA LEU A 332 -10.25 -23.99 -5.08
C LEU A 332 -10.32 -24.89 -3.84
N ALA A 333 -10.79 -24.37 -2.71
CA ALA A 333 -10.99 -25.15 -1.50
C ALA A 333 -12.06 -26.24 -1.70
N LYS A 334 -13.14 -25.93 -2.43
CA LYS A 334 -14.17 -26.91 -2.80
C LYS A 334 -13.64 -27.93 -3.81
N LEU A 335 -12.85 -27.50 -4.80
CA LEU A 335 -12.22 -28.35 -5.80
C LEU A 335 -11.28 -29.36 -5.13
N GLN A 336 -10.42 -28.89 -4.22
CA GLN A 336 -9.54 -29.75 -3.43
C GLN A 336 -10.33 -30.82 -2.68
N TYR A 337 -11.41 -30.42 -2.00
CA TYR A 337 -12.27 -31.36 -1.29
C TYR A 337 -12.90 -32.43 -2.21
N ARG A 338 -13.30 -32.06 -3.43
CA ARG A 338 -13.83 -33.02 -4.43
C ARG A 338 -12.75 -33.97 -4.92
N LEU A 339 -11.54 -33.47 -5.18
CA LEU A 339 -10.39 -34.27 -5.60
C LEU A 339 -9.98 -35.26 -4.50
N ASP A 340 -9.93 -34.79 -3.25
CA ASP A 340 -9.63 -35.62 -2.08
C ASP A 340 -10.71 -36.71 -1.86
N LYS A 341 -11.99 -36.40 -2.12
CA LYS A 341 -13.09 -37.39 -2.03
C LYS A 341 -13.08 -38.42 -3.15
N ASN A 342 -12.77 -38.03 -4.39
CA ASN A 342 -12.71 -38.97 -5.52
C ASN A 342 -11.49 -39.90 -5.43
N TYR A 343 -10.45 -39.52 -4.67
CA TYR A 343 -9.34 -40.40 -4.30
C TYR A 343 -9.72 -41.47 -3.25
N VAL A 344 -10.87 -41.33 -2.58
CA VAL A 344 -11.35 -42.21 -1.48
C VAL A 344 -12.45 -43.18 -1.95
N LYS A 345 -12.56 -43.43 -3.26
CA LYS A 345 -13.38 -44.54 -3.80
C LYS A 345 -12.51 -45.56 -4.53
N GLU A 346 -11.77 -46.35 -3.75
CA GLU A 346 -11.53 -47.78 -3.96
C GLU A 346 -10.76 -48.29 -2.74
N SER A 347 -11.37 -49.22 -2.00
CA SER A 347 -10.94 -49.86 -0.75
C SER A 347 -11.04 -49.04 0.56
N ASP A 348 -11.98 -49.53 1.39
CA ASP A 348 -11.80 -49.79 2.82
C ASP A 348 -12.34 -48.82 3.90
N PHE A 349 -13.33 -49.39 4.59
CA PHE A 349 -13.80 -49.24 5.98
C PHE A 349 -15.08 -48.44 6.31
N THR A 350 -15.82 -49.11 7.20
CA THR A 350 -17.26 -49.16 7.44
C THR A 350 -17.80 -48.07 8.38
N GLU A 351 -19.12 -47.93 8.34
CA GLU A 351 -19.95 -46.79 8.79
C GLU A 351 -20.06 -46.51 10.32
N MET A 352 -19.17 -46.98 11.19
CA MET A 352 -19.36 -46.79 12.66
C MET A 352 -18.60 -45.62 13.31
N GLU A 353 -17.64 -44.95 12.65
CA GLU A 353 -16.79 -43.94 13.31
C GLU A 353 -17.23 -42.46 13.14
N LYS A 354 -18.29 -42.16 12.39
CA LYS A 354 -18.64 -40.78 12.00
C LYS A 354 -19.34 -39.92 13.07
N ALA A 355 -19.72 -40.47 14.23
CA ALA A 355 -20.53 -39.73 15.20
C ALA A 355 -19.74 -39.05 16.35
N VAL A 356 -18.51 -39.50 16.67
CA VAL A 356 -17.86 -39.09 17.94
C VAL A 356 -16.64 -38.16 17.77
N SER A 357 -15.96 -38.14 16.62
CA SER A 357 -14.61 -37.56 16.51
C SER A 357 -14.50 -36.02 16.27
N LYS A 358 -15.53 -35.33 15.75
CA LYS A 358 -15.38 -33.91 15.30
C LYS A 358 -15.48 -32.84 16.40
N LYS A 359 -16.02 -33.20 17.57
CA LYS A 359 -16.20 -32.24 18.68
C LYS A 359 -14.95 -32.15 19.55
N GLU A 360 -14.27 -33.29 19.73
CA GLU A 360 -13.02 -33.40 20.49
C GLU A 360 -11.83 -32.81 19.72
N GLU A 361 -11.76 -33.02 18.39
CA GLU A 361 -10.73 -32.39 17.53
C GLU A 361 -10.79 -30.85 17.52
N LYS A 362 -11.99 -30.28 17.58
CA LYS A 362 -12.20 -28.82 17.61
C LYS A 362 -11.84 -28.18 18.95
N MET A 363 -11.94 -28.94 20.04
CA MET A 363 -11.51 -28.50 21.37
C MET A 363 -9.99 -28.49 21.44
N ALA A 364 -9.36 -29.59 21.00
CA ALA A 364 -7.91 -29.75 20.97
C ALA A 364 -7.18 -28.71 20.09
N TYR A 365 -7.78 -28.30 18.95
CA TYR A 365 -7.16 -27.30 18.06
C TYR A 365 -7.33 -25.84 18.53
N LYS A 366 -8.35 -25.56 19.36
CA LYS A 366 -8.59 -24.22 19.93
C LYS A 366 -7.72 -23.99 21.17
N GLU A 367 -7.50 -25.02 21.98
CA GLU A 367 -6.61 -25.00 23.14
C GLU A 367 -5.12 -24.92 22.72
N PHE A 368 -4.73 -25.49 21.58
CA PHE A 368 -3.36 -25.47 21.04
C PHE A 368 -2.78 -24.07 20.74
N LYS A 369 -3.59 -23.01 20.66
CA LYS A 369 -3.13 -21.70 20.15
C LYS A 369 -2.83 -20.66 21.25
N GLU A 370 -3.25 -20.89 22.49
CA GLU A 370 -3.16 -19.90 23.57
C GLU A 370 -2.47 -20.53 24.79
N HIS A 371 -1.16 -20.32 24.92
CA HIS A 371 -0.28 -20.75 26.02
C HIS A 371 -0.40 -22.21 26.48
N LEU A 372 0.35 -23.13 25.83
CA LEU A 372 0.37 -24.53 26.24
C LEU A 372 0.93 -24.72 27.66
N SER A 373 0.10 -25.28 28.52
CA SER A 373 0.50 -26.00 29.72
C SER A 373 1.18 -27.34 29.35
N LYS A 374 1.97 -27.92 30.27
CA LYS A 374 2.69 -29.20 30.07
C LYS A 374 1.76 -30.37 29.65
N ASN A 375 0.47 -30.31 30.02
CA ASN A 375 -0.52 -31.34 29.69
C ASN A 375 -1.00 -31.27 28.23
N GLU A 376 -1.10 -30.06 27.64
CA GLU A 376 -1.55 -29.89 26.25
C GLU A 376 -0.46 -30.31 25.25
N LEU A 377 0.82 -30.17 25.63
CA LEU A 377 1.95 -30.69 24.85
C LEU A 377 1.90 -32.21 24.75
N LEU A 378 1.61 -32.91 25.86
CA LEU A 378 1.47 -34.36 25.91
C LEU A 378 0.30 -34.87 25.06
N GLN A 379 -0.83 -34.16 25.05
CA GLN A 379 -1.99 -34.51 24.22
C GLN A 379 -1.71 -34.30 22.73
N ALA A 380 -1.07 -33.18 22.36
CA ALA A 380 -0.65 -32.90 20.98
C ALA A 380 0.37 -33.95 20.49
N GLN A 381 1.33 -34.32 21.34
CA GLN A 381 2.30 -35.38 21.07
C GLN A 381 1.60 -36.72 20.82
N SER A 382 0.64 -37.10 21.66
CA SER A 382 -0.12 -38.35 21.51
C SER A 382 -0.90 -38.41 20.18
N CYS A 383 -1.61 -37.33 19.84
CA CYS A 383 -2.38 -37.24 18.60
C CYS A 383 -1.47 -37.31 17.36
N LEU A 384 -0.38 -36.55 17.35
CA LEU A 384 0.58 -36.56 16.26
C LEU A 384 1.28 -37.93 16.12
N LYS A 385 1.55 -38.63 17.22
CA LYS A 385 2.16 -39.97 17.24
C LYS A 385 1.25 -41.04 16.62
N LYS A 386 -0.08 -40.91 16.75
CA LYS A 386 -1.05 -41.82 16.14
C LYS A 386 -1.02 -41.76 14.60
N HIS A 387 -0.83 -40.57 14.03
CA HIS A 387 -0.92 -40.32 12.59
C HIS A 387 0.42 -40.16 11.87
N SER A 388 1.53 -40.11 12.60
CA SER A 388 2.88 -39.95 12.02
C SER A 388 3.38 -41.17 11.24
N ARG A 389 2.79 -42.36 11.44
CA ARG A 389 3.20 -43.59 10.75
C ARG A 389 2.81 -43.62 9.27
N SER A 390 1.73 -42.93 8.88
CA SER A 390 1.18 -42.97 7.52
C SER A 390 1.28 -41.63 6.77
N ASN A 391 1.78 -40.57 7.42
CA ASN A 391 1.82 -39.23 6.81
C ASN A 391 3.03 -38.41 7.27
N ASP A 392 3.93 -38.12 6.32
CA ASP A 392 5.17 -37.38 6.54
C ASP A 392 4.94 -35.94 7.05
N THR A 393 3.76 -35.33 6.81
CA THR A 393 3.44 -34.00 7.34
C THR A 393 3.19 -34.04 8.84
N PHE A 394 2.43 -35.03 9.31
CA PHE A 394 2.20 -35.23 10.75
C PHE A 394 3.48 -35.69 11.45
N ALA A 395 4.28 -36.54 10.79
CA ALA A 395 5.61 -36.89 11.26
C ALA A 395 6.52 -35.66 11.37
N TYR A 396 6.54 -34.76 10.38
CA TYR A 396 7.30 -33.51 10.45
C TYR A 396 6.83 -32.61 11.60
N GLN A 397 5.52 -32.45 11.80
CA GLN A 397 5.00 -31.64 12.91
C GLN A 397 5.32 -32.27 14.27
N LEU A 398 5.25 -33.59 14.40
CA LEU A 398 5.68 -34.30 15.60
C LEU A 398 7.17 -34.07 15.87
N GLY A 399 8.01 -34.28 14.86
CA GLY A 399 9.45 -34.10 14.99
C GLY A 399 9.84 -32.67 15.37
N LYS A 400 9.18 -31.67 14.76
CA LYS A 400 9.35 -30.26 15.12
C LYS A 400 8.87 -29.97 16.54
N LEU A 401 7.70 -30.47 16.94
CA LEU A 401 7.13 -30.24 18.26
C LEU A 401 8.05 -30.79 19.36
N LEU A 402 8.57 -32.00 19.16
CA LEU A 402 9.52 -32.65 20.07
C LEU A 402 10.85 -31.88 20.16
N LEU A 403 11.35 -31.35 19.05
CA LEU A 403 12.59 -30.57 19.02
C LEU A 403 12.46 -29.15 19.60
N ASP A 404 11.34 -28.46 19.37
CA ASP A 404 11.18 -27.05 19.71
C ASP A 404 10.61 -26.82 21.12
N ASN A 405 10.01 -27.84 21.79
CA ASN A 405 9.23 -27.66 23.04
C ASN A 405 9.60 -28.59 24.20
N TYR A 406 10.63 -29.43 24.05
CA TYR A 406 11.09 -30.33 25.10
C TYR A 406 12.59 -30.18 25.28
N ASP A 407 13.03 -30.16 26.53
CA ASP A 407 14.45 -30.05 26.91
C ASP A 407 15.07 -31.41 27.30
N ASP A 408 14.26 -32.48 27.37
CA ASP A 408 14.74 -33.81 27.70
C ASP A 408 15.30 -34.55 26.47
N GLU A 409 16.39 -35.29 26.70
CA GLU A 409 17.17 -35.96 25.68
C GLU A 409 16.33 -36.98 24.88
N GLU A 410 15.40 -37.68 25.53
CA GLU A 410 14.54 -38.67 24.89
C GLU A 410 13.60 -38.06 23.84
N ASN A 411 12.92 -36.96 24.16
CA ASN A 411 12.03 -36.30 23.21
C ASN A 411 12.81 -35.66 22.07
N ILE A 412 13.95 -35.03 22.36
CA ILE A 412 14.83 -34.47 21.33
C ILE A 412 15.30 -35.57 20.36
N ASP A 413 15.80 -36.71 20.88
CA ASP A 413 16.26 -37.83 20.06
C ASP A 413 15.13 -38.42 19.21
N ASN A 414 13.94 -38.55 19.77
CA ASN A 414 12.76 -38.99 19.02
C ASN A 414 12.40 -37.98 17.92
N GLY A 415 12.48 -36.69 18.21
CA GLY A 415 12.26 -35.61 17.23
C GLY A 415 13.25 -35.68 16.07
N ILE A 416 14.54 -35.81 16.38
CA ILE A 416 15.62 -36.00 15.41
C ILE A 416 15.35 -37.25 14.58
N LYS A 417 15.07 -38.39 15.20
CA LYS A 417 14.84 -39.67 14.52
C LYS A 417 13.68 -39.59 13.53
N ILE A 418 12.60 -38.91 13.89
CA ILE A 418 11.45 -38.71 13.00
C ILE A 418 11.83 -37.80 11.84
N LEU A 419 12.47 -36.67 12.10
CA LEU A 419 12.88 -35.76 11.03
C LEU A 419 13.94 -36.38 10.12
N SER A 420 14.86 -37.19 10.64
CA SER A 420 15.91 -37.88 9.87
C SER A 420 15.30 -38.87 8.88
N LYS A 421 14.30 -39.64 9.30
CA LYS A 421 13.56 -40.55 8.39
C LYS A 421 12.88 -39.81 7.23
N ILE A 422 12.39 -38.59 7.47
CA ILE A 422 11.81 -37.75 6.41
C ILE A 422 12.93 -37.18 5.53
N ALA A 423 14.03 -36.75 6.15
CA ALA A 423 15.20 -36.17 5.49
C ALA A 423 16.00 -37.16 4.63
N GLU A 424 15.76 -38.46 4.77
CA GLU A 424 16.31 -39.53 3.91
C GLU A 424 15.42 -39.80 2.68
N LYS A 425 14.13 -39.48 2.75
CA LYS A 425 13.17 -39.71 1.66
C LYS A 425 13.09 -38.49 0.74
N LYS A 426 13.91 -38.45 -0.31
CA LYS A 426 13.94 -37.32 -1.26
C LYS A 426 12.59 -37.00 -1.90
N ASP A 427 11.73 -38.01 -2.10
CA ASP A 427 10.38 -37.83 -2.66
C ASP A 427 9.35 -37.28 -1.66
N SER A 428 9.73 -37.09 -0.38
CA SER A 428 8.83 -36.59 0.64
C SER A 428 8.53 -35.10 0.45
N ARG A 429 7.25 -34.71 0.51
CA ARG A 429 6.82 -33.29 0.49
C ARG A 429 7.33 -32.45 1.67
N CYS A 430 7.94 -33.09 2.67
CA CYS A 430 8.56 -32.43 3.82
C CYS A 430 10.09 -32.60 3.83
N TYR A 431 10.69 -33.12 2.76
CA TYR A 431 12.14 -33.36 2.66
C TYR A 431 12.95 -32.08 2.91
N ASP A 432 12.65 -31.01 2.19
CA ASP A 432 13.31 -29.71 2.32
C ASP A 432 13.17 -29.14 3.74
N LYS A 433 11.95 -29.20 4.32
CA LYS A 433 11.62 -28.67 5.65
C LYS A 433 12.29 -29.47 6.76
N ALA A 434 12.27 -30.79 6.68
CA ALA A 434 12.90 -31.66 7.67
C ALA A 434 14.42 -31.47 7.67
N ASN A 435 15.04 -31.42 6.49
CA ASN A 435 16.46 -31.10 6.35
C ASN A 435 16.77 -29.68 6.85
N TYR A 436 15.97 -28.66 6.55
CA TYR A 436 16.17 -27.32 7.10
C TYR A 436 16.10 -27.28 8.63
N ARG A 437 15.13 -27.99 9.22
CA ARG A 437 14.94 -28.06 10.68
C ARG A 437 16.09 -28.76 11.38
N LEU A 438 16.50 -29.93 10.89
CA LEU A 438 17.69 -30.64 11.39
C LEU A 438 18.95 -29.78 11.24
N GLY A 439 19.10 -29.12 10.10
CA GLY A 439 20.20 -28.20 9.84
C GLY A 439 20.27 -27.06 10.85
N LYS A 440 19.14 -26.42 11.15
CA LYS A 440 19.04 -25.38 12.19
C LYS A 440 19.35 -25.94 13.58
N TYR A 441 18.78 -27.08 13.94
CA TYR A 441 19.01 -27.70 15.25
C TYR A 441 20.50 -28.00 15.47
N TYR A 442 21.16 -28.65 14.50
CA TYR A 442 22.60 -28.93 14.59
C TYR A 442 23.45 -27.66 14.62
N GLU A 443 23.04 -26.59 13.93
CA GLU A 443 23.68 -25.28 14.02
C GLU A 443 23.57 -24.71 15.44
N ASP A 444 22.38 -24.78 16.05
CA ASP A 444 22.09 -24.23 17.38
C ASP A 444 22.88 -24.95 18.49
N ILE A 445 23.10 -26.26 18.38
CA ILE A 445 23.95 -27.04 19.32
C ILE A 445 25.45 -27.02 18.96
N GLY A 446 25.85 -26.25 17.94
CA GLY A 446 27.26 -26.07 17.54
C GLY A 446 27.85 -27.19 16.68
N ASN A 447 27.05 -28.18 16.24
CA ASN A 447 27.50 -29.21 15.31
C ASN A 447 27.47 -28.72 13.85
N THR A 448 28.50 -27.96 13.48
CA THR A 448 28.60 -27.31 12.17
C THR A 448 28.61 -28.27 10.98
N GLU A 449 29.18 -29.48 11.13
CA GLU A 449 29.27 -30.47 10.06
C GLU A 449 27.90 -31.05 9.69
N LYS A 450 27.14 -31.53 10.69
CA LYS A 450 25.78 -32.03 10.45
C LYS A 450 24.83 -30.92 10.00
N ALA A 451 24.99 -29.71 10.53
CA ALA A 451 24.24 -28.55 10.11
C ALA A 451 24.44 -28.28 8.61
N GLU A 452 25.70 -28.26 8.15
CA GLU A 452 26.04 -28.04 6.74
C GLU A 452 25.43 -29.11 5.83
N VAL A 453 25.54 -30.39 6.18
CA VAL A 453 24.97 -31.51 5.39
C VAL A 453 23.46 -31.36 5.19
N HIS A 454 22.72 -31.11 6.28
CA HIS A 454 21.27 -30.99 6.21
C HIS A 454 20.82 -29.70 5.53
N LEU A 455 21.49 -28.58 5.79
CA LEU A 455 21.19 -27.33 5.09
C LEU A 455 21.48 -27.43 3.59
N LEU A 456 22.55 -28.13 3.17
CA LEU A 456 22.86 -28.38 1.75
C LEU A 456 21.76 -29.16 1.06
N ARG A 457 21.32 -30.29 1.65
CA ARG A 457 20.20 -31.09 1.11
C ARG A 457 18.94 -30.25 0.94
N SER A 458 18.61 -29.41 1.93
CA SER A 458 17.46 -28.52 1.87
C SER A 458 17.60 -27.41 0.81
N ALA A 459 18.78 -26.82 0.69
CA ALA A 459 19.08 -25.77 -0.27
C ALA A 459 19.14 -26.28 -1.72
N GLU A 460 19.59 -27.51 -1.93
CA GLU A 460 19.52 -28.20 -3.22
C GLU A 460 18.08 -28.45 -3.66
N ASP A 461 17.17 -28.70 -2.71
CA ASP A 461 15.72 -28.79 -2.94
C ASP A 461 15.00 -27.43 -2.91
N ASN A 462 15.73 -26.37 -3.29
CA ASN A 462 15.23 -25.00 -3.46
C ASN A 462 14.68 -24.32 -2.19
N ASN A 463 15.02 -24.78 -0.99
CA ASN A 463 14.64 -24.08 0.23
C ASN A 463 15.45 -22.78 0.41
N VAL A 464 14.80 -21.65 0.21
CA VAL A 464 15.43 -20.31 0.22
C VAL A 464 16.02 -19.96 1.59
N TYR A 465 15.40 -20.42 2.69
CA TYR A 465 15.91 -20.19 4.04
C TYR A 465 17.20 -20.98 4.29
N ALA A 466 17.27 -22.22 3.80
CA ALA A 466 18.48 -23.04 3.87
C ALA A 466 19.63 -22.43 3.06
N MET A 467 19.35 -21.97 1.82
CA MET A 467 20.33 -21.27 1.00
C MET A 467 20.88 -20.02 1.70
N TYR A 468 20.00 -19.20 2.28
CA TYR A 468 20.40 -18.01 3.02
C TYR A 468 21.27 -18.34 4.25
N LYS A 469 20.87 -19.37 5.02
CA LYS A 469 21.61 -19.87 6.19
C LYS A 469 23.01 -20.38 5.80
N LEU A 470 23.12 -21.22 4.77
CA LEU A 470 24.42 -21.68 4.24
C LEU A 470 25.29 -20.52 3.79
N GLY A 471 24.69 -19.58 3.05
CA GLY A 471 25.37 -18.36 2.62
C GLY A 471 26.01 -17.62 3.78
N LYS A 472 25.28 -17.44 4.88
CA LYS A 472 25.80 -16.84 6.11
C LYS A 472 26.84 -17.70 6.84
N ALA A 473 26.65 -19.01 6.90
CA ALA A 473 27.58 -19.92 7.55
C ALA A 473 28.95 -19.89 6.85
N TYR A 474 28.97 -19.95 5.52
CA TYR A 474 30.19 -19.82 4.74
C TYR A 474 30.83 -18.42 4.85
N LEU A 475 30.04 -17.34 4.96
CA LEU A 475 30.60 -16.01 5.24
C LEU A 475 31.29 -15.95 6.62
N LYS A 476 30.70 -16.61 7.63
CA LYS A 476 31.28 -16.70 8.97
C LYS A 476 32.59 -17.50 8.92
N LYS A 477 32.57 -18.68 8.29
CA LYS A 477 33.76 -19.52 8.10
C LYS A 477 34.87 -18.80 7.34
N ASN A 478 34.54 -18.11 6.25
CA ASN A 478 35.49 -17.26 5.51
C ASN A 478 36.10 -16.16 6.40
N LYS A 479 35.34 -15.57 7.32
CA LYS A 479 35.85 -14.54 8.24
C LYS A 479 36.89 -15.12 9.21
N GLU A 480 36.76 -16.39 9.57
CA GLU A 480 37.66 -17.09 10.49
C GLU A 480 38.89 -17.65 9.75
N THR A 481 38.71 -18.23 8.57
CA THR A 481 39.78 -18.94 7.83
C THR A 481 40.46 -18.08 6.76
N SER A 482 39.85 -16.96 6.36
CA SER A 482 40.23 -16.17 5.17
C SER A 482 40.29 -16.98 3.86
N ASN A 483 39.63 -18.15 3.81
CA ASN A 483 39.64 -19.03 2.65
C ASN A 483 38.75 -18.50 1.51
N LYS A 484 39.31 -18.34 0.31
CA LYS A 484 38.60 -17.86 -0.89
C LYS A 484 37.49 -18.80 -1.36
N ASP A 485 37.58 -20.10 -1.10
CA ASP A 485 36.57 -21.06 -1.55
C ASP A 485 35.29 -20.98 -0.71
N ASP A 486 35.41 -20.73 0.60
CA ASP A 486 34.26 -20.46 1.46
C ASP A 486 33.54 -19.17 1.02
N LEU A 487 34.29 -18.15 0.57
CA LEU A 487 33.70 -16.93 0.02
C LEU A 487 32.90 -17.20 -1.27
N LYS A 488 33.41 -18.07 -2.17
CA LYS A 488 32.70 -18.46 -3.39
C LYS A 488 31.41 -19.23 -3.07
N LYS A 489 31.46 -20.17 -2.12
CA LYS A 489 30.27 -20.91 -1.68
C LYS A 489 29.22 -19.99 -1.04
N ALA A 490 29.66 -19.08 -0.17
CA ALA A 490 28.81 -18.05 0.41
C ALA A 490 28.12 -17.22 -0.67
N GLU A 491 28.89 -16.76 -1.65
CA GLU A 491 28.39 -15.98 -2.77
C GLU A 491 27.36 -16.76 -3.59
N HIS A 492 27.66 -18.01 -3.94
CA HIS A 492 26.78 -18.87 -4.70
C HIS A 492 25.40 -19.02 -4.05
N TRP A 493 25.37 -19.38 -2.76
CA TRP A 493 24.11 -19.60 -2.04
C TRP A 493 23.34 -18.33 -1.75
N LEU A 494 24.02 -17.24 -1.36
CA LEU A 494 23.37 -15.94 -1.16
C LEU A 494 22.79 -15.38 -2.46
N LYS A 495 23.51 -15.53 -3.58
CA LYS A 495 23.01 -15.12 -4.89
C LYS A 495 21.78 -15.93 -5.27
N LYS A 496 21.84 -17.26 -5.15
CA LYS A 496 20.71 -18.15 -5.47
C LYS A 496 19.48 -17.78 -4.63
N ALA A 497 19.65 -17.59 -3.32
CA ALA A 497 18.57 -17.14 -2.44
C ALA A 497 18.02 -15.74 -2.80
N ALA A 498 18.90 -14.80 -3.18
CA ALA A 498 18.52 -13.46 -3.61
C ALA A 498 17.75 -13.46 -4.95
N ASP A 499 18.10 -14.39 -5.85
CA ASP A 499 17.43 -14.61 -7.13
C ASP A 499 16.06 -15.28 -6.96
N PHE A 500 15.87 -16.08 -5.88
CA PHE A 500 14.55 -16.52 -5.39
C PHE A 500 13.74 -15.41 -4.68
N ASP A 501 14.24 -14.17 -4.77
CA ASP A 501 13.52 -12.96 -4.40
C ASP A 501 13.28 -12.81 -2.88
N ASP A 502 14.10 -13.46 -2.04
CA ASP A 502 14.07 -13.28 -0.58
C ASP A 502 14.74 -11.94 -0.16
N PRO A 503 14.04 -11.07 0.59
CA PRO A 503 14.54 -9.75 0.91
C PRO A 503 15.78 -9.77 1.83
N TYR A 504 15.96 -10.78 2.69
CA TYR A 504 17.12 -10.86 3.59
C TYR A 504 18.38 -11.35 2.85
N ALA A 505 18.21 -12.30 1.93
CA ALA A 505 19.25 -12.78 1.04
C ALA A 505 19.67 -11.69 0.04
N GLN A 506 18.72 -10.95 -0.55
CA GLN A 506 19.02 -9.79 -1.40
C GLN A 506 19.81 -8.73 -0.65
N CYS A 507 19.45 -8.44 0.60
CA CYS A 507 20.21 -7.51 1.43
C CYS A 507 21.64 -8.00 1.68
N SER A 508 21.79 -9.27 2.07
CA SER A 508 23.08 -9.87 2.40
C SER A 508 24.00 -10.03 1.20
N TYR A 509 23.45 -10.44 0.05
CA TYR A 509 24.18 -10.49 -1.22
C TYR A 509 24.58 -9.09 -1.70
N GLY A 510 23.68 -8.11 -1.54
CA GLY A 510 23.95 -6.70 -1.83
C GLY A 510 25.15 -6.19 -1.03
N MET A 511 25.18 -6.46 0.28
CA MET A 511 26.33 -6.12 1.14
C MET A 511 27.62 -6.85 0.76
N LEU A 512 27.54 -8.12 0.40
CA LEU A 512 28.69 -8.89 -0.06
C LEU A 512 29.28 -8.31 -1.35
N CYS A 513 28.43 -7.87 -2.28
CA CYS A 513 28.85 -7.17 -3.49
C CYS A 513 29.58 -5.86 -3.17
N PHE A 514 29.13 -5.09 -2.17
CA PHE A 514 29.85 -3.90 -1.71
C PHE A 514 31.24 -4.24 -1.14
N LYS A 515 31.35 -5.31 -0.35
CA LYS A 515 32.63 -5.77 0.23
C LYS A 515 33.62 -6.25 -0.85
N THR A 516 33.11 -6.82 -1.94
CA THR A 516 33.90 -7.33 -3.07
C THR A 516 34.03 -6.30 -4.21
N GLU A 517 33.85 -5.01 -3.89
CA GLU A 517 33.98 -3.87 -4.82
C GLU A 517 33.03 -3.84 -6.03
N ARG A 518 32.03 -4.73 -6.06
CA ARG A 518 30.96 -4.77 -7.08
C ARG A 518 29.79 -3.89 -6.68
N ARG A 519 30.06 -2.60 -6.52
CA ARG A 519 29.11 -1.63 -5.94
C ARG A 519 27.78 -1.53 -6.70
N ASP A 520 27.80 -1.57 -8.03
CA ASP A 520 26.57 -1.46 -8.84
C ASP A 520 25.62 -2.64 -8.63
N LYS A 521 26.17 -3.86 -8.60
CA LYS A 521 25.40 -5.08 -8.26
C LYS A 521 24.93 -5.02 -6.82
N GLY A 522 25.78 -4.53 -5.91
CA GLY A 522 25.42 -4.34 -4.51
C GLY A 522 24.22 -3.43 -4.35
N LEU A 523 24.23 -2.27 -5.01
CA LEU A 523 23.12 -1.34 -4.98
C LEU A 523 21.85 -1.95 -5.57
N TYR A 524 21.94 -2.62 -6.72
CA TYR A 524 20.80 -3.29 -7.35
C TYR A 524 20.06 -4.26 -6.41
N TYR A 525 20.80 -5.16 -5.74
CA TYR A 525 20.17 -6.13 -4.83
C TYR A 525 19.69 -5.49 -3.53
N LEU A 526 20.38 -4.48 -2.99
CA LEU A 526 19.86 -3.70 -1.86
C LEU A 526 18.57 -2.97 -2.23
N GLU A 527 18.49 -2.40 -3.44
CA GLU A 527 17.30 -1.69 -3.91
C GLU A 527 16.11 -2.62 -4.07
N LYS A 528 16.31 -3.83 -4.59
CA LYS A 528 15.29 -4.89 -4.63
C LYS A 528 14.81 -5.27 -3.24
N SER A 529 15.73 -5.49 -2.31
CA SER A 529 15.44 -5.81 -0.91
C SER A 529 14.60 -4.69 -0.25
N ALA A 530 14.99 -3.43 -0.47
CA ALA A 530 14.31 -2.26 0.06
C ALA A 530 12.89 -2.09 -0.51
N ALA A 531 12.68 -2.38 -1.80
CA ALA A 531 11.37 -2.33 -2.44
C ALA A 531 10.37 -3.33 -1.82
N LYS A 532 10.86 -4.40 -1.20
CA LYS A 532 10.08 -5.41 -0.48
C LYS A 532 9.89 -5.12 1.01
N GLY A 533 10.24 -3.91 1.46
CA GLY A 533 10.07 -3.50 2.86
C GLY A 533 11.22 -3.87 3.79
N ASN A 534 12.40 -4.25 3.29
CA ASN A 534 13.57 -4.43 4.14
C ASN A 534 14.13 -3.07 4.58
N GLU A 535 13.82 -2.67 5.82
CA GLU A 535 14.24 -1.40 6.40
C GLU A 535 15.76 -1.29 6.56
N PHE A 536 16.45 -2.41 6.83
CA PHE A 536 17.91 -2.42 6.93
C PHE A 536 18.56 -2.10 5.57
N ALA A 537 18.03 -2.66 4.47
CA ALA A 537 18.49 -2.33 3.12
C ALA A 537 18.25 -0.86 2.77
N LYS A 538 17.08 -0.29 3.13
CA LYS A 538 16.79 1.15 2.96
C LYS A 538 17.81 2.02 3.69
N MET A 539 18.11 1.69 4.95
CA MET A 539 19.09 2.41 5.77
C MET A 539 20.50 2.37 5.16
N ILE A 540 20.93 1.20 4.67
CA ILE A 540 22.26 1.05 4.05
C ILE A 540 22.35 1.86 2.75
N ILE A 541 21.33 1.84 1.90
CA ILE A 541 21.29 2.67 0.68
C ILE A 541 21.39 4.16 1.03
N GLN A 542 20.62 4.62 2.01
CA GLN A 542 20.65 6.02 2.43
C GLN A 542 22.04 6.41 2.96
N THR A 543 22.67 5.53 3.72
CA THR A 543 24.00 5.78 4.30
C THR A 543 25.10 5.78 3.23
N THR A 544 25.05 4.87 2.25
CA THR A 544 26.03 4.80 1.17
C THR A 544 25.93 6.00 0.24
N VAL A 545 24.71 6.42 -0.12
CA VAL A 545 24.45 7.63 -0.91
C VAL A 545 24.96 8.88 -0.16
N ASN A 546 24.64 9.01 1.13
CA ASN A 546 25.09 10.15 1.94
C ASN A 546 26.63 10.22 2.05
N ARG A 547 27.31 9.08 2.17
CA ARG A 547 28.78 9.01 2.24
C ARG A 547 29.45 9.40 0.92
N GLU A 548 28.93 8.94 -0.21
CA GLU A 548 29.46 9.33 -1.53
C GLU A 548 29.18 10.81 -1.83
N GLU A 549 27.99 11.33 -1.47
CA GLU A 549 27.70 12.76 -1.55
C GLU A 549 28.67 13.60 -0.69
N ALA A 550 28.96 13.16 0.54
CA ALA A 550 29.91 13.83 1.43
C ALA A 550 31.35 13.78 0.91
N ARG A 551 31.78 12.66 0.31
CA ARG A 551 33.09 12.51 -0.34
C ARG A 551 33.23 13.47 -1.53
N LEU A 552 32.22 13.52 -2.40
CA LEU A 552 32.23 14.42 -3.57
C LEU A 552 32.20 15.90 -3.18
N ARG A 553 31.56 16.26 -2.06
CA ARG A 553 31.64 17.61 -1.47
C ARG A 553 33.04 17.93 -0.97
N LYS A 554 33.71 17.01 -0.26
CA LYS A 554 35.08 17.20 0.25
C LYS A 554 36.13 17.34 -0.86
N GLN A 555 35.94 16.66 -1.99
CA GLN A 555 36.85 16.76 -3.14
C GLN A 555 36.63 18.02 -4.00
N ASN A 556 35.75 18.94 -3.58
CA ASN A 556 35.39 20.18 -4.28
C ASN A 556 34.97 19.99 -5.76
N ASN A 557 34.59 18.77 -6.14
CA ASN A 557 34.29 18.40 -7.52
C ASN A 557 32.80 18.63 -7.81
N LYS A 558 32.40 19.91 -7.85
CA LYS A 558 31.00 20.36 -8.00
C LYS A 558 30.30 19.71 -9.20
N ARG A 559 31.03 19.43 -10.28
CA ARG A 559 30.50 18.80 -11.50
C ARG A 559 30.14 17.33 -11.28
N LYS A 560 31.04 16.54 -10.68
CA LYS A 560 30.76 15.13 -10.31
C LYS A 560 29.70 15.01 -9.21
N PHE A 561 29.65 15.94 -8.26
CA PHE A 561 28.60 15.98 -7.24
C PHE A 561 27.22 16.22 -7.85
N ARG A 562 27.09 17.23 -8.71
CA ARG A 562 25.82 17.53 -9.41
C ARG A 562 25.40 16.38 -10.32
N SER A 563 26.33 15.77 -11.07
CA SER A 563 26.01 14.62 -11.92
C SER A 563 25.60 13.39 -11.12
N PHE A 564 26.28 13.07 -10.01
CA PHE A 564 25.92 11.95 -9.14
C PHE A 564 24.56 12.16 -8.47
N SER A 565 24.30 13.35 -7.90
CA SER A 565 23.02 13.67 -7.28
C SER A 565 21.87 13.66 -8.30
N ALA A 566 22.10 14.16 -9.52
CA ALA A 566 21.15 14.07 -10.62
C ALA A 566 20.94 12.61 -11.10
N GLN A 567 21.99 11.78 -11.10
CA GLN A 567 21.90 10.36 -11.45
C GLN A 567 21.13 9.57 -10.38
N GLN A 568 21.26 9.91 -9.10
CA GLN A 568 20.47 9.34 -8.01
C GLN A 568 19.00 9.82 -8.06
N ALA A 569 18.76 11.08 -8.40
CA ALA A 569 17.41 11.56 -8.71
C ALA A 569 16.82 10.86 -9.95
N LEU A 570 17.63 10.58 -10.97
CA LEU A 570 17.28 9.80 -12.14
C LEU A 570 17.03 8.33 -11.81
N VAL A 571 17.76 7.71 -10.87
CA VAL A 571 17.49 6.33 -10.41
C VAL A 571 16.20 6.27 -9.59
N ARG A 572 15.95 7.26 -8.72
CA ARG A 572 14.65 7.45 -8.05
C ARG A 572 13.51 7.66 -9.05
N SER A 573 13.76 8.40 -10.13
CA SER A 573 12.84 8.58 -11.25
C SER A 573 12.70 7.31 -12.10
N LYS A 574 13.77 6.54 -12.35
CA LYS A 574 13.76 5.24 -13.03
C LYS A 574 13.06 4.16 -12.21
N ARG A 575 13.02 4.27 -10.87
CA ARG A 575 12.13 3.45 -10.02
C ARG A 575 10.66 3.72 -10.35
N ALA A 576 10.27 5.00 -10.44
CA ALA A 576 8.93 5.37 -10.91
C ALA A 576 8.69 4.97 -12.38
N MET A 577 9.75 5.04 -13.20
CA MET A 577 9.70 4.72 -14.63
C MET A 577 9.69 3.20 -14.92
N ASN A 578 10.30 2.35 -14.09
CA ASN A 578 10.24 0.89 -14.19
C ASN A 578 8.86 0.37 -13.78
N VAL A 579 8.23 1.03 -12.81
CA VAL A 579 6.81 0.81 -12.48
C VAL A 579 5.95 1.17 -13.71
N CYS A 580 6.20 2.31 -14.35
CA CYS A 580 5.55 2.66 -15.62
C CYS A 580 5.90 1.71 -16.79
N TRP A 581 7.14 1.21 -16.88
CA TRP A 581 7.60 0.31 -17.95
C TRP A 581 6.98 -1.08 -17.82
N HIS A 582 6.68 -1.55 -16.61
CA HIS A 582 5.86 -2.74 -16.41
C HIS A 582 4.42 -2.54 -16.88
N SER A 583 3.82 -1.38 -16.64
CA SER A 583 2.50 -1.03 -17.19
C SER A 583 2.52 -0.95 -18.73
N VAL A 584 3.53 -0.31 -19.32
CA VAL A 584 3.70 -0.23 -20.78
C VAL A 584 3.95 -1.61 -21.41
N LYS A 585 4.73 -2.48 -20.75
CA LYS A 585 4.99 -3.83 -21.24
C LYS A 585 3.75 -4.74 -21.15
N SER A 586 2.88 -4.52 -20.16
CA SER A 586 1.55 -5.17 -20.08
C SER A 586 0.69 -4.75 -21.27
N LEU A 587 0.59 -3.44 -21.51
CA LEU A 587 -0.13 -2.87 -22.65
C LEU A 587 0.39 -3.39 -23.99
N MET A 588 1.70 -3.45 -24.20
CA MET A 588 2.28 -4.00 -25.44
C MET A 588 1.94 -5.48 -25.63
N SER A 589 1.88 -6.25 -24.53
CA SER A 589 1.51 -7.67 -24.59
C SER A 589 0.02 -7.88 -24.88
N GLU A 590 -0.84 -6.94 -24.45
CA GLU A 590 -2.27 -6.90 -24.78
C GLU A 590 -2.48 -6.51 -26.25
N TYR A 591 -1.72 -5.56 -26.78
CA TYR A 591 -1.75 -5.20 -28.20
C TYR A 591 -1.28 -6.35 -29.11
N ASP A 592 -0.19 -7.04 -28.75
CA ASP A 592 0.28 -8.22 -29.50
C ASP A 592 -0.75 -9.36 -29.49
N TYR A 593 -1.50 -9.52 -28.39
CA TYR A 593 -2.60 -10.47 -28.30
C TYR A 593 -3.76 -10.09 -29.23
N HIS A 594 -4.14 -8.80 -29.27
CA HIS A 594 -5.19 -8.31 -30.17
C HIS A 594 -4.81 -8.40 -31.64
N ILE A 595 -3.57 -8.11 -32.01
CA ILE A 595 -3.09 -8.23 -33.39
C ILE A 595 -3.19 -9.70 -33.84
N LYS A 596 -2.78 -10.66 -33.00
CA LYS A 596 -2.94 -12.08 -33.31
C LYS A 596 -4.39 -12.50 -33.50
N LYS A 597 -5.30 -12.02 -32.65
CA LYS A 597 -6.72 -12.34 -32.75
C LYS A 597 -7.34 -11.78 -34.04
N LEU A 598 -6.96 -10.57 -34.44
CA LEU A 598 -7.37 -9.97 -35.71
C LEU A 598 -6.81 -10.75 -36.92
N GLN A 599 -5.58 -11.26 -36.81
CA GLN A 599 -4.98 -12.13 -37.83
C GLN A 599 -5.76 -13.45 -37.95
N GLU A 600 -6.12 -14.07 -36.83
CA GLU A 600 -6.92 -15.31 -36.78
C GLU A 600 -8.33 -15.11 -37.34
N GLU A 601 -8.98 -13.97 -37.05
CA GLU A 601 -10.28 -13.60 -37.60
C GLU A 601 -10.20 -13.35 -39.12
N TYR A 602 -9.16 -12.66 -39.60
CA TYR A 602 -8.92 -12.46 -41.03
C TYR A 602 -8.65 -13.76 -41.79
N ASP A 603 -7.89 -14.68 -41.19
CA ASP A 603 -7.62 -16.01 -41.77
C ASP A 603 -8.87 -16.90 -41.76
N TYR A 604 -9.74 -16.75 -40.75
CA TYR A 604 -11.03 -17.43 -40.66
C TYR A 604 -12.03 -16.93 -41.72
N GLU A 605 -12.14 -15.61 -41.91
CA GLU A 605 -12.98 -15.02 -42.96
C GLU A 605 -12.54 -15.44 -44.36
N ASN A 606 -11.23 -15.46 -44.63
CA ASN A 606 -10.70 -15.95 -45.92
C ASN A 606 -10.95 -17.46 -46.13
N ASN A 607 -10.98 -18.27 -45.06
CA ASN A 607 -11.33 -19.68 -45.15
C ASN A 607 -12.83 -19.91 -45.38
N ILE A 608 -13.71 -19.08 -44.79
CA ILE A 608 -15.16 -19.14 -45.06
C ILE A 608 -15.47 -18.76 -46.51
N VAL A 609 -14.79 -17.74 -47.05
CA VAL A 609 -14.99 -17.33 -48.46
C VAL A 609 -14.60 -18.47 -49.42
N ASN A 610 -13.54 -19.22 -49.12
CA ASN A 610 -13.14 -20.39 -49.91
C ASN A 610 -14.10 -21.59 -49.74
N GLU A 611 -14.79 -21.73 -48.60
CA GLU A 611 -15.80 -22.79 -48.38
C GLU A 611 -17.17 -22.45 -48.97
N MET A 612 -17.55 -21.17 -49.03
CA MET A 612 -18.83 -20.71 -49.60
C MET A 612 -18.90 -20.79 -51.12
N ASP A 613 -17.78 -20.68 -51.83
CA ASP A 613 -17.72 -20.96 -53.28
C ASP A 613 -18.00 -22.45 -53.61
N GLY A 614 -18.07 -23.33 -52.60
CA GLY A 614 -18.34 -24.77 -52.76
C GLY A 614 -19.81 -25.20 -52.71
N TYR A 615 -20.76 -24.33 -52.34
CA TYR A 615 -22.17 -24.73 -52.18
C TYR A 615 -23.13 -23.93 -53.07
N SER A 616 -23.48 -24.52 -54.22
CA SER A 616 -24.58 -24.08 -55.09
C SER A 616 -25.94 -24.32 -54.44
N TYR A 617 -26.75 -23.27 -54.30
CA TYR A 617 -28.17 -23.40 -53.93
C TYR A 617 -29.02 -23.74 -55.17
N SER A 618 -29.63 -24.93 -55.21
CA SER A 618 -30.78 -25.22 -56.07
C SER A 618 -32.06 -24.88 -55.31
N ILE A 619 -32.87 -23.99 -55.87
CA ILE A 619 -34.25 -23.73 -55.41
C ILE A 619 -35.17 -24.40 -56.42
N ASP A 620 -35.96 -25.39 -55.95
CA ASP A 620 -37.13 -25.96 -56.65
C ASP A 620 -38.36 -25.05 -56.50
#